data_AF-A0A382WLV6-F1
#
_entry.id   AF-A0A382WLV6-F1
#
_cell.length_a   1.000
_cell.length_b   1.000
_cell.length_c   1.000
_cell.angle_alpha   90.00
_cell.angle_beta   90.00
_cell.angle_gamma   90.00
#
_symmetry.space_group_name_H-M   'P 1'
#
loop_
_entity.id
_entity.type
_entity.pdbx_description
1 polymer ?
#
loop_
_entity_poly.entity_id
_entity_poly.type
_entity_poly.pdbx_seq_one_letter_code
_entity_poly.pdbx_strand_id
1 'polypeptide(L)'
;MPGTSTCTSCDAHYPADDNLLRCSACDAPLLHEPDGKRIFPVDEIATRPAEMWRYREALPPFHAPVRLGESVTPLVPFQVAEIDVLAKCEYCLPTGSYKDRGAAVLTSFLAELGVQEAVEDSSGNAGAALAGYCASAGIALRVFCPESASIEKLTQIRLYGATLERVPGPRAAATEALH
;
A
#
# COMPACT_ATOMS: atom_id res chain seq x y z
N MET A 1 -14.27 -6.09 6.74
CA MET A 1 -15.30 -6.10 5.65
C MET A 1 -15.97 -7.48 5.60
N PRO A 2 -17.29 -7.63 5.31
CA PRO A 2 -17.90 -8.96 5.16
C PRO A 2 -17.25 -9.79 4.05
N GLY A 3 -16.98 -11.05 4.33
CA GLY A 3 -16.26 -11.96 3.45
C GLY A 3 -15.73 -13.20 4.17
N THR A 4 -14.90 -13.95 3.47
CA THR A 4 -14.15 -15.10 4.00
C THR A 4 -12.65 -14.80 3.94
N SER A 5 -11.91 -15.17 4.97
CA SER A 5 -10.44 -15.07 4.99
C SER A 5 -9.83 -16.47 4.93
N THR A 6 -9.02 -16.73 3.91
CA THR A 6 -8.43 -18.05 3.62
C THR A 6 -6.91 -18.01 3.78
N CYS A 7 -6.35 -18.98 4.51
CA CYS A 7 -4.90 -19.09 4.67
C CYS A 7 -4.21 -19.49 3.36
N THR A 8 -3.20 -18.72 2.94
CA THR A 8 -2.44 -18.96 1.69
C THR A 8 -1.45 -20.14 1.75
N SER A 9 -1.55 -21.01 2.76
CA SER A 9 -0.58 -22.10 3.02
C SER A 9 -1.23 -23.41 3.50
N CYS A 10 -2.33 -23.35 4.26
CA CYS A 10 -3.03 -24.54 4.75
C CYS A 10 -4.54 -24.54 4.46
N ASP A 11 -5.03 -23.60 3.64
CA ASP A 11 -6.42 -23.45 3.21
C ASP A 11 -7.46 -23.33 4.34
N ALA A 12 -7.02 -23.09 5.58
CA ALA A 12 -7.92 -22.81 6.70
C ALA A 12 -8.77 -21.56 6.43
N HIS A 13 -10.08 -21.68 6.63
CA HIS A 13 -11.05 -20.60 6.45
C HIS A 13 -11.47 -19.98 7.77
N TYR A 14 -11.57 -18.67 7.77
CA TYR A 14 -12.00 -17.84 8.89
C TYR A 14 -13.13 -16.91 8.43
N PRO A 15 -14.11 -16.59 9.30
CA PRO A 15 -14.95 -15.42 9.09
C PRO A 15 -14.07 -14.18 8.93
N ALA A 16 -14.47 -13.22 8.11
CA ALA A 16 -13.73 -11.97 8.00
C ALA A 16 -13.74 -11.20 9.33
N ASP A 17 -12.55 -11.04 9.90
CA ASP A 17 -12.24 -10.20 11.05
C ASP A 17 -11.09 -9.29 10.64
N ASP A 18 -11.30 -7.98 10.72
CA ASP A 18 -10.31 -6.98 10.33
C ASP A 18 -9.08 -6.96 11.28
N ASN A 19 -9.15 -7.65 12.43
CA ASN A 19 -8.02 -7.87 13.33
C ASN A 19 -7.22 -9.16 13.02
N LEU A 20 -7.78 -10.08 12.24
CA LEU A 20 -7.17 -11.37 11.94
C LEU A 20 -6.44 -11.32 10.58
N LEU A 21 -5.16 -10.95 10.63
CA LEU A 21 -4.31 -10.82 9.43
C LEU A 21 -3.50 -12.09 9.10
N ARG A 22 -3.40 -13.03 10.06
CA ARG A 22 -2.58 -14.25 9.97
C ARG A 22 -3.35 -15.48 10.43
N CYS A 23 -3.03 -16.62 9.83
CA CYS A 23 -3.61 -17.91 10.15
C CYS A 23 -3.25 -18.35 11.57
N SER A 24 -4.25 -18.62 12.41
CA SER A 24 -4.05 -19.10 13.79
C SER A 24 -3.38 -20.48 13.91
N ALA A 25 -3.30 -21.24 12.81
CA ALA A 25 -2.70 -22.59 12.78
C ALA A 25 -1.26 -22.64 12.24
N CYS A 26 -0.84 -21.68 11.40
CA CYS A 26 0.48 -21.72 10.74
C CYS A 26 1.13 -20.34 10.50
N ASP A 27 0.58 -19.25 11.05
CA ASP A 27 1.05 -17.86 10.94
C ASP A 27 1.11 -17.25 9.52
N ALA A 28 0.88 -18.04 8.48
CA ALA A 28 0.84 -17.56 7.10
C ALA A 28 -0.24 -16.47 6.88
N PRO A 29 -0.04 -15.53 5.94
CA PRO A 29 -1.02 -14.50 5.63
C PRO A 29 -2.40 -15.06 5.27
N LEU A 30 -3.43 -14.28 5.56
CA LEU A 30 -4.80 -14.55 5.11
C LEU A 30 -5.13 -13.75 3.85
N LEU A 31 -5.61 -14.44 2.82
CA LEU A 31 -6.26 -13.83 1.66
C LEU A 31 -7.73 -13.57 2.02
N HIS A 32 -8.12 -12.30 2.04
CA HIS A 32 -9.51 -11.91 2.26
C HIS A 32 -10.27 -11.82 0.93
N GLU A 33 -11.36 -12.60 0.81
CA GLU A 33 -12.32 -12.59 -0.29
C GLU A 33 -13.63 -11.95 0.19
N PRO A 34 -13.96 -10.71 -0.23
CA PRO A 34 -15.18 -10.04 0.19
C PRO A 34 -16.45 -10.68 -0.38
N ASP A 35 -17.54 -10.64 0.40
CA ASP A 35 -18.81 -11.21 0.01
C ASP A 35 -19.47 -10.49 -1.18
N GLY A 36 -20.15 -11.27 -2.01
CA GLY A 36 -21.08 -10.79 -3.03
C GLY A 36 -20.43 -10.34 -4.35
N LYS A 37 -21.27 -10.15 -5.37
CA LYS A 37 -20.82 -9.72 -6.70
C LYS A 37 -20.63 -8.20 -6.72
N ARG A 38 -19.40 -7.74 -6.92
CA ARG A 38 -19.10 -6.33 -7.20
C ARG A 38 -19.75 -5.90 -8.52
N ILE A 39 -20.56 -4.85 -8.47
CA ILE A 39 -21.17 -4.21 -9.64
C ILE A 39 -20.44 -2.88 -9.86
N PHE A 40 -19.94 -2.65 -11.08
CA PHE A 40 -19.22 -1.44 -11.44
C PHE A 40 -20.11 -0.54 -12.31
N PRO A 41 -20.72 0.53 -11.77
CA PRO A 41 -21.53 1.45 -12.55
C PRO A 41 -20.62 2.37 -13.37
N VAL A 42 -20.15 1.91 -14.54
CA VAL A 42 -19.13 2.58 -15.36
C VAL A 42 -19.47 4.05 -15.63
N ASP A 43 -20.73 4.34 -15.98
CA ASP A 43 -21.18 5.71 -16.26
C ASP A 43 -21.15 6.62 -15.02
N GLU A 44 -21.48 6.09 -13.83
CA GLU A 44 -21.36 6.84 -12.58
C GLU A 44 -19.89 7.00 -12.16
N ILE A 45 -19.07 5.97 -12.34
CA ILE A 45 -17.62 6.05 -12.11
C ILE A 45 -17.01 7.14 -13.00
N ALA A 46 -17.49 7.30 -14.24
CA ALA A 46 -17.04 8.31 -15.19
C ALA A 46 -17.27 9.76 -14.72
N THR A 47 -18.35 10.04 -13.97
CA THR A 47 -18.66 11.40 -13.46
C THR A 47 -17.92 11.78 -12.18
N ARG A 48 -17.38 10.80 -11.45
CA ARG A 48 -16.60 11.04 -10.21
C ARG A 48 -15.23 11.70 -10.52
N PRO A 49 -14.62 12.42 -9.55
CA PRO A 49 -13.30 13.00 -9.71
C PRO A 49 -12.24 11.99 -10.20
N ALA A 50 -11.26 12.47 -10.97
CA ALA A 50 -10.23 11.64 -11.60
C ALA A 50 -9.12 11.21 -10.62
N GLU A 51 -9.51 10.54 -9.53
CA GLU A 51 -8.65 10.00 -8.47
C GLU A 51 -8.92 8.50 -8.25
N MET A 52 -8.02 7.81 -7.54
CA MET A 52 -8.17 6.38 -7.20
C MET A 52 -9.51 6.06 -6.52
N TRP A 53 -9.98 6.93 -5.63
CA TRP A 53 -11.19 6.75 -4.85
C TRP A 53 -12.49 6.74 -5.67
N ARG A 54 -12.42 7.11 -6.96
CA ARG A 54 -13.53 6.90 -7.89
C ARG A 54 -13.91 5.44 -8.08
N TYR A 55 -13.04 4.50 -7.74
CA TYR A 55 -13.24 3.06 -7.86
C TYR A 55 -13.62 2.40 -6.52
N ARG A 56 -14.37 3.11 -5.66
CA ARG A 56 -14.78 2.63 -4.32
C ARG A 56 -15.40 1.22 -4.29
N GLU A 57 -16.06 0.78 -5.37
CA GLU A 57 -16.63 -0.57 -5.50
C GLU A 57 -15.57 -1.68 -5.58
N ALA A 58 -14.31 -1.33 -5.87
CA ALA A 58 -13.17 -2.24 -5.84
C ALA A 58 -12.37 -2.20 -4.52
N LEU A 59 -12.62 -1.21 -3.65
CA LEU A 59 -11.84 -0.91 -2.45
C LEU A 59 -12.62 -1.28 -1.18
N PRO A 60 -11.95 -1.43 -0.03
CA PRO A 60 -12.64 -1.48 1.25
C PRO A 60 -13.45 -0.19 1.51
N PRO A 61 -14.62 -0.27 2.18
CA PRO A 61 -15.49 0.88 2.41
C PRO A 61 -15.02 1.73 3.60
N PHE A 62 -13.96 2.51 3.40
CA PHE A 62 -13.43 3.42 4.43
C PHE A 62 -14.37 4.61 4.69
N HIS A 63 -14.58 4.94 5.96
CA HIS A 63 -15.27 6.14 6.45
C HIS A 63 -14.47 7.42 6.16
N ALA A 64 -13.15 7.37 6.39
CA ALA A 64 -12.25 8.51 6.25
C ALA A 64 -10.92 8.07 5.61
N PRO A 65 -10.90 7.76 4.30
CA PRO A 65 -9.69 7.31 3.62
C PRO A 65 -8.58 8.37 3.65
N VAL A 66 -7.35 7.92 3.92
CA VAL A 66 -6.12 8.73 3.94
C VAL A 66 -5.71 9.06 2.51
N ARG A 67 -5.42 10.35 2.22
CA ARG A 67 -5.14 10.84 0.86
C ARG A 67 -3.94 11.78 0.82
N LEU A 68 -3.15 11.63 -0.23
CA LEU A 68 -2.15 12.58 -0.74
C LEU A 68 -2.49 13.07 -2.17
N GLY A 69 -3.45 12.47 -2.87
CA GLY A 69 -3.96 12.90 -4.18
C GLY A 69 -3.69 11.91 -5.32
N GLU A 70 -4.25 10.71 -5.23
CA GLU A 70 -3.89 9.51 -6.00
C GLU A 70 -4.50 9.51 -7.42
N SER A 71 -4.12 10.51 -8.22
CA SER A 71 -4.75 10.79 -9.52
C SER A 71 -4.85 9.59 -10.48
N VAL A 72 -5.80 9.67 -11.41
CA VAL A 72 -5.80 8.86 -12.62
C VAL A 72 -4.67 9.38 -13.51
N THR A 73 -3.50 8.77 -13.35
CA THR A 73 -2.26 9.13 -14.04
C THR A 73 -2.36 9.02 -15.57
N PRO A 74 -1.53 9.76 -16.33
CA PRO A 74 -1.54 9.71 -17.79
C PRO A 74 -1.33 8.30 -18.37
N LEU A 75 -1.93 8.07 -19.55
CA LEU A 75 -1.55 7.02 -20.50
C LEU A 75 -0.87 7.71 -21.69
N VAL A 76 0.43 7.52 -21.84
CA VAL A 76 1.23 8.18 -22.88
C VAL A 76 1.51 7.19 -24.01
N PRO A 77 1.10 7.46 -25.26
CA PRO A 77 1.41 6.61 -26.40
C PRO A 77 2.86 6.78 -26.85
N PHE A 78 3.50 5.68 -27.24
CA PHE A 78 4.82 5.65 -27.86
C PHE A 78 4.98 4.37 -28.69
N GLN A 79 6.06 4.28 -29.48
CA GLN A 79 6.38 3.10 -30.29
C GLN A 79 7.65 2.42 -29.82
N VAL A 80 7.65 1.08 -29.84
CA VAL A 80 8.83 0.23 -29.57
C VAL A 80 8.91 -0.81 -30.69
N ALA A 81 9.97 -0.76 -31.49
CA ALA A 81 10.17 -1.67 -32.63
C ALA A 81 8.92 -1.81 -33.52
N GLU A 82 8.36 -0.67 -33.94
CA GLU A 82 7.15 -0.56 -34.78
C GLU A 82 5.84 -1.05 -34.12
N ILE A 83 5.84 -1.35 -32.81
CA ILE A 83 4.66 -1.71 -32.03
C ILE A 83 4.16 -0.49 -31.24
N ASP A 84 2.90 -0.13 -31.41
CA ASP A 84 2.21 0.88 -30.60
C ASP A 84 1.98 0.39 -29.16
N VAL A 85 2.42 1.17 -28.18
CA VAL A 85 2.32 0.86 -26.75
C VAL A 85 1.89 2.07 -25.92
N LEU A 86 1.26 1.82 -24.77
CA LEU A 86 0.82 2.86 -23.83
C LEU A 86 1.61 2.76 -22.51
N ALA A 87 2.31 3.81 -22.13
CA ALA A 87 2.94 3.95 -20.81
C ALA A 87 1.93 4.48 -19.79
N LYS A 88 1.68 3.74 -18.71
CA LYS A 88 0.90 4.20 -17.56
C LYS A 88 1.85 4.92 -16.58
N CYS A 89 1.79 6.25 -16.54
CA CYS A 89 2.78 7.09 -15.86
C CYS A 89 2.57 7.18 -14.34
N GLU A 90 2.74 6.06 -13.63
CA GLU A 90 2.57 5.97 -12.17
C GLU A 90 3.62 6.76 -11.36
N TYR A 91 4.68 7.25 -12.00
CA TYR A 91 5.62 8.19 -11.38
C TYR A 91 5.02 9.60 -11.14
N CYS A 92 3.84 9.88 -11.69
CA CYS A 92 3.09 11.12 -11.44
C CYS A 92 2.25 11.09 -10.15
N LEU A 93 2.32 10.02 -9.35
CA LEU A 93 1.66 9.92 -8.05
C LEU A 93 2.44 10.67 -6.96
N PRO A 94 1.79 11.08 -5.84
CA PRO A 94 2.37 11.97 -4.83
C PRO A 94 3.79 11.67 -4.34
N THR A 95 4.17 10.40 -4.11
CA THR A 95 5.54 10.03 -3.69
C THR A 95 6.42 9.53 -4.84
N GLY A 96 5.95 9.65 -6.10
CA GLY A 96 6.70 9.32 -7.31
C GLY A 96 6.59 7.86 -7.77
N SER A 97 5.59 7.08 -7.32
CA SER A 97 5.45 5.69 -7.75
C SER A 97 4.05 5.08 -7.60
N TYR A 98 3.85 3.90 -8.22
CA TYR A 98 2.63 3.10 -8.05
C TYR A 98 2.36 2.61 -6.62
N LYS A 99 3.35 2.65 -5.71
CA LYS A 99 3.22 2.18 -4.33
C LYS A 99 2.21 2.99 -3.52
N ASP A 100 2.01 4.26 -3.90
CA ASP A 100 1.01 5.17 -3.37
C ASP A 100 -0.39 4.55 -3.33
N ARG A 101 -0.79 3.79 -4.36
CA ARG A 101 -2.11 3.12 -4.39
C ARG A 101 -2.28 2.11 -3.26
N GLY A 102 -1.23 1.34 -2.97
CA GLY A 102 -1.23 0.37 -1.88
C GLY A 102 -1.14 1.06 -0.52
N ALA A 103 -0.25 2.05 -0.38
CA ALA A 103 -0.05 2.80 0.85
C ALA A 103 -1.31 3.58 1.27
N ALA A 104 -2.05 4.17 0.33
CA ALA A 104 -3.31 4.85 0.59
C ALA A 104 -4.36 3.92 1.22
N VAL A 105 -4.55 2.71 0.67
CA VAL A 105 -5.47 1.69 1.20
C VAL A 105 -4.99 1.14 2.54
N LEU A 106 -3.71 0.77 2.65
CA LEU A 106 -3.14 0.21 3.87
C LEU A 106 -3.21 1.21 5.03
N THR A 107 -2.82 2.47 4.81
CA THR A 107 -2.83 3.48 5.87
C THR A 107 -4.26 3.87 6.26
N SER A 108 -5.21 3.87 5.32
CA SER A 108 -6.64 4.04 5.66
C SER A 108 -7.13 2.94 6.61
N PHE A 109 -6.76 1.70 6.33
CA PHE A 109 -7.10 0.55 7.19
C PHE A 109 -6.44 0.64 8.56
N LEU A 110 -5.14 0.96 8.63
CA LEU A 110 -4.42 1.17 9.90
C LEU A 110 -5.04 2.31 10.73
N ALA A 111 -5.47 3.40 10.08
CA ALA A 111 -6.09 4.54 10.76
C ALA A 111 -7.47 4.19 11.34
N GLU A 112 -8.29 3.39 10.63
CA GLU A 112 -9.58 2.91 11.14
C GLU A 112 -9.45 1.91 12.29
N LEU A 113 -8.37 1.11 12.31
CA LEU A 113 -8.01 0.26 13.45
C LEU A 113 -7.39 1.06 14.63
N GLY A 114 -7.17 2.37 14.48
CA GLY A 114 -6.56 3.21 15.52
C GLY A 114 -5.08 2.95 15.76
N VAL A 115 -4.37 2.37 14.80
CA VAL A 115 -2.93 2.07 14.89
C VAL A 115 -2.12 3.36 14.96
N GLN A 116 -1.27 3.48 15.97
CA GLN A 116 -0.43 4.68 16.21
C GLN A 116 1.00 4.53 15.69
N GLU A 117 1.51 3.30 15.58
CA GLU A 117 2.88 3.01 15.13
C GLU A 117 2.89 1.87 14.10
N ALA A 118 3.77 1.99 13.10
CA ALA A 118 3.98 1.00 12.05
C ALA A 118 5.47 0.75 11.79
N VAL A 119 5.80 -0.41 11.24
CA VAL A 119 7.16 -0.82 10.88
C VAL A 119 7.23 -1.38 9.45
N GLU A 120 8.36 -1.19 8.76
CA GLU A 120 8.59 -1.58 7.36
C GLU A 120 10.09 -1.86 7.12
N ASP A 121 10.46 -2.81 6.26
CA ASP A 121 11.86 -3.21 5.99
C ASP A 121 12.43 -2.65 4.67
N SER A 122 11.63 -1.84 3.96
CA SER A 122 11.91 -1.39 2.61
C SER A 122 12.32 0.08 2.54
N SER A 123 13.61 0.33 2.37
CA SER A 123 14.16 1.62 1.90
C SER A 123 13.85 1.98 0.43
N GLY A 124 12.93 1.26 -0.21
CA GLY A 124 12.50 1.50 -1.57
C GLY A 124 11.29 2.42 -1.66
N ASN A 125 10.66 2.43 -2.83
CA ASN A 125 9.42 3.18 -3.07
C ASN A 125 8.27 2.78 -2.13
N ALA A 126 8.30 1.58 -1.54
CA ALA A 126 7.32 1.13 -0.56
C ALA A 126 7.41 1.93 0.75
N GLY A 127 8.59 1.99 1.39
CA GLY A 127 8.79 2.80 2.57
C GLY A 127 8.65 4.30 2.30
N ALA A 128 9.04 4.79 1.12
CA ALA A 128 8.83 6.19 0.74
C ALA A 128 7.33 6.55 0.62
N ALA A 129 6.53 5.68 0.00
CA ALA A 129 5.09 5.83 -0.05
C ALA A 129 4.50 5.75 1.37
N LEU A 130 4.73 4.65 2.09
CA LEU A 130 4.18 4.43 3.42
C LEU A 130 4.53 5.55 4.40
N ALA A 131 5.76 6.09 4.37
CA ALA A 131 6.15 7.24 5.18
C ALA A 131 5.28 8.47 4.91
N GLY A 132 5.01 8.78 3.63
CA GLY A 132 4.14 9.91 3.26
C GLY A 132 2.70 9.75 3.73
N TYR A 133 2.11 8.56 3.60
CA TYR A 133 0.72 8.31 4.04
C TYR A 133 0.62 8.21 5.57
N CYS A 134 1.55 7.53 6.24
CA CYS A 134 1.61 7.48 7.70
C CYS A 134 1.73 8.89 8.30
N ALA A 135 2.58 9.75 7.73
CA ALA A 135 2.71 11.14 8.14
C ALA A 135 1.40 11.95 7.99
N SER A 136 0.63 11.75 6.90
CA SER A 136 -0.67 12.42 6.74
C SER A 136 -1.79 11.85 7.62
N ALA A 137 -1.66 10.59 8.05
CA ALA A 137 -2.57 9.92 8.97
C ALA A 137 -2.22 10.12 10.47
N GLY A 138 -1.06 10.70 10.78
CA GLY A 138 -0.57 10.82 12.18
C GLY A 138 -0.05 9.51 12.78
N ILE A 139 0.30 8.53 11.95
CA ILE A 139 0.89 7.25 12.36
C ILE A 139 2.42 7.38 12.34
N ALA A 140 3.09 7.04 13.44
CA ALA A 140 4.55 7.01 13.45
C ALA A 140 5.07 5.80 12.65
N LEU A 141 5.99 6.02 11.71
CA LEU A 141 6.61 4.95 10.93
C LEU A 141 8.09 4.80 11.30
N ARG A 142 8.52 3.56 11.54
CA ARG A 142 9.94 3.17 11.59
C ARG A 142 10.28 2.28 10.40
N VAL A 143 11.29 2.67 9.63
CA VAL A 143 11.77 1.90 8.47
C VAL A 143 13.15 1.35 8.77
N PHE A 144 13.27 0.04 8.77
CA PHE A 144 14.53 -0.68 8.83
C PHE A 144 15.11 -0.81 7.42
N CYS A 145 16.41 -0.63 7.26
CA CYS A 145 17.04 -0.68 5.95
C CYS A 145 18.52 -1.08 5.99
N PRO A 146 19.03 -1.78 4.96
CA PRO A 146 20.47 -2.03 4.85
C PRO A 146 21.29 -0.75 4.80
N GLU A 147 22.48 -0.75 5.40
CA GLU A 147 23.43 0.37 5.29
C GLU A 147 23.84 0.71 3.84
N SER A 148 23.66 -0.22 2.90
CA SER A 148 23.88 -0.05 1.46
C SER A 148 22.73 0.63 0.71
N ALA A 149 21.62 0.97 1.37
CA ALA A 149 20.45 1.59 0.74
C ALA A 149 20.73 2.99 0.15
N SER A 150 20.18 3.25 -1.04
CA SER A 150 20.38 4.48 -1.82
C SER A 150 19.90 5.74 -1.09
N ILE A 151 20.78 6.73 -0.95
CA ILE A 151 20.57 7.95 -0.15
C ILE A 151 19.29 8.70 -0.54
N GLU A 152 18.97 8.77 -1.83
CA GLU A 152 17.85 9.57 -2.36
C GLU A 152 16.50 9.12 -1.77
N LYS A 153 16.31 7.80 -1.64
CA LYS A 153 15.07 7.22 -1.09
C LYS A 153 15.02 7.33 0.43
N LEU A 154 16.18 7.18 1.10
CA LEU A 154 16.30 7.44 2.53
C LEU A 154 16.01 8.91 2.88
N THR A 155 16.40 9.84 2.01
CA THR A 155 16.07 11.27 2.14
C THR A 155 14.56 11.50 2.07
N GLN A 156 13.85 10.92 1.10
CA GLN A 156 12.39 11.06 1.00
C GLN A 156 11.68 10.51 2.24
N ILE A 157 12.08 9.33 2.73
CA ILE A 157 11.51 8.71 3.95
C ILE A 157 11.72 9.61 5.18
N ARG A 158 12.92 10.18 5.34
CA ARG A 158 13.23 11.14 6.43
C ARG A 158 12.47 12.47 6.30
N LEU A 159 12.26 12.97 5.09
CA LEU A 159 11.52 14.22 4.86
C LEU A 159 10.03 14.10 5.24
N TYR A 160 9.45 12.90 5.12
CA TYR A 160 8.12 12.60 5.66
C TYR A 160 8.12 12.34 7.18
N GLY A 161 9.25 12.43 7.87
CA GLY A 161 9.34 12.32 9.33
C GLY A 161 9.43 10.89 9.88
N ALA A 162 9.57 9.87 9.03
CA ALA A 162 9.75 8.50 9.49
C ALA A 162 11.15 8.26 10.09
N THR A 163 11.21 7.45 11.15
CA THR A 163 12.47 7.03 11.79
C THR A 163 13.18 6.01 10.90
N LEU A 164 14.44 6.28 10.52
CA LEU A 164 15.27 5.35 9.77
C LEU A 164 16.24 4.60 10.69
N GLU A 165 16.03 3.29 10.82
CA GLU A 165 17.01 2.37 11.40
C GLU A 165 17.87 1.76 10.29
N ARG A 166 19.20 1.86 10.44
CA ARG A 166 20.14 1.27 9.47
C ARG A 166 20.71 -0.02 10.06
N VAL A 167 20.49 -1.11 9.36
CA VAL A 167 20.87 -2.46 9.77
C VAL A 167 22.11 -2.89 8.97
N PRO A 168 23.22 -3.28 9.64
CA PRO A 168 24.38 -3.84 8.96
C PRO A 168 24.05 -5.16 8.24
N GLY A 169 24.58 -5.34 7.03
CA GLY A 169 24.43 -6.58 6.27
C GLY A 169 23.43 -6.52 5.10
N PRO A 170 22.94 -7.68 4.60
CA PRO A 170 22.07 -7.78 3.44
C PRO A 170 20.61 -7.39 3.76
N ARG A 171 19.75 -7.29 2.73
CA ARG A 171 18.32 -6.98 2.91
C ARG A 171 17.62 -7.88 3.94
N ALA A 172 17.92 -9.17 3.96
CA ALA A 172 17.31 -10.11 4.90
C ALA A 172 17.52 -9.71 6.38
N ALA A 173 18.67 -9.14 6.73
CA ALA A 173 18.94 -8.67 8.09
C ALA A 173 18.01 -7.51 8.51
N ALA A 174 17.58 -6.66 7.57
CA ALA A 174 16.60 -5.61 7.85
C ALA A 174 15.19 -6.17 8.10
N THR A 175 14.84 -7.29 7.46
CA THR A 175 13.60 -8.04 7.75
C THR A 175 13.67 -8.70 9.13
N GLU A 176 14.80 -9.35 9.45
CA GLU A 176 15.04 -10.02 10.74
C GLU A 176 15.00 -9.03 11.92
N ALA A 177 15.43 -7.78 11.72
CA ALA A 177 15.43 -6.71 12.73
C ALA A 177 14.03 -6.12 13.05
N LEU A 178 12.96 -6.60 12.41
CA LEU A 178 11.57 -6.24 12.76
C LEU A 178 11.04 -7.00 13.99
N HIS A 179 11.77 -8.02 14.47
CA HIS A 179 11.37 -8.95 15.53
C HIS A 179 12.20 -8.78 16.83
#